data_AF-A0A1X0UFA2-F1
#
_entry.id   AF-A0A1X0UFA2-F1
#
_cell.length_a   1.000
_cell.length_b   1.000
_cell.length_c   1.000
_cell.angle_alpha   90.00
_cell.angle_beta   90.00
_cell.angle_gamma   90.00
#
_symmetry.space_group_name_H-M   'P 1'
#
loop_
_entity.id
_entity.type
_entity.pdbx_description
1 polymer ?
#
loop_
_entity_poly.entity_id
_entity_poly.type
_entity_poly.pdbx_seq_one_letter_code
_entity_poly.pdbx_strand_id
1 'polypeptide(L)'
;MTSPVFRSNENRPAATKPNFVQWLGYVAGKRLPPSMQDWVRNDLVGKGAVSRHLFRSMIPFLPIFVGFLVLFPGALWLRGSMVLLSVLLAMFYTVAFMELNRGRRLQVHGLPADLQSDRKRAALDDERARYEKLHLRDR
;
A
#
# COMPACT_ATOMS: atom_id res chain seq x y z
N MET A 1 -53.79 0.84 17.16
CA MET A 1 -52.49 0.13 17.30
C MET A 1 -51.64 0.51 16.10
N THR A 2 -50.78 1.52 16.24
CA THR A 2 -49.86 1.98 15.20
C THR A 2 -48.51 1.29 15.41
N SER A 3 -48.11 0.43 14.48
CA SER A 3 -46.81 -0.24 14.50
C SER A 3 -45.67 0.77 14.35
N PRO A 4 -44.57 0.65 15.11
CA PRO A 4 -43.43 1.54 14.95
C PRO A 4 -42.71 1.20 13.64
N VAL A 5 -42.63 2.19 12.74
CA VAL A 5 -41.80 2.13 11.53
C VAL A 5 -40.34 2.07 11.98
N PHE A 6 -39.73 0.88 11.94
CA PHE A 6 -38.29 0.72 12.05
C PHE A 6 -37.66 1.36 10.81
N ARG A 7 -37.26 2.62 10.95
CA ARG A 7 -36.57 3.38 9.91
C ARG A 7 -35.19 2.70 9.72
N SER A 8 -35.06 1.83 8.71
CA SER A 8 -33.75 1.40 8.23
C SER A 8 -32.94 2.66 7.95
N ASN A 9 -31.76 2.73 8.54
CA ASN A 9 -30.87 3.89 8.52
C ASN A 9 -30.19 3.98 7.14
N GLU A 10 -31.00 4.15 6.09
CA GLU A 10 -30.65 3.88 4.68
C GLU A 10 -29.95 5.06 3.99
N ASN A 11 -29.50 6.06 4.76
CA ASN A 11 -28.90 7.28 4.22
C ASN A 11 -27.63 7.73 4.96
N ARG A 12 -26.87 6.80 5.52
CA ARG A 12 -25.47 7.10 5.88
C ARG A 12 -24.64 7.05 4.60
N PRO A 13 -23.99 8.16 4.18
CA PRO A 13 -23.07 8.09 3.05
C PRO A 13 -22.06 6.98 3.36
N ALA A 14 -21.98 5.98 2.48
CA ALA A 14 -21.10 4.86 2.68
C ALA A 14 -19.68 5.39 2.87
N ALA A 15 -19.06 5.10 4.01
CA ALA A 15 -17.78 5.67 4.37
C ALA A 15 -16.74 5.36 3.28
N THR A 16 -16.14 6.41 2.73
CA THR A 16 -15.18 6.32 1.60
C THR A 16 -13.73 6.20 2.07
N LYS A 17 -13.47 6.38 3.37
CA LYS A 17 -12.14 6.28 3.98
C LYS A 17 -12.16 5.25 5.12
N PRO A 18 -11.12 4.41 5.25
CA PRO A 18 -11.03 3.45 6.35
C PRO A 18 -10.82 4.17 7.68
N ASN A 19 -11.46 3.68 8.74
CA ASN A 19 -11.08 4.03 10.11
C ASN A 19 -9.77 3.32 10.51
N PHE A 20 -9.23 3.65 11.69
CA PHE A 20 -7.95 3.09 12.15
C PHE A 20 -7.93 1.55 12.22
N VAL A 21 -9.01 0.93 12.71
CA VAL A 21 -9.11 -0.53 12.84
C VAL A 21 -9.21 -1.21 11.48
N GLN A 22 -10.00 -0.64 10.56
CA GLN A 22 -10.11 -1.10 9.17
C GLN A 22 -8.78 -0.94 8.43
N TRP A 23 -8.09 0.16 8.66
CA TRP A 23 -6.76 0.40 8.08
C TRP A 23 -5.75 -0.63 8.60
N LEU A 24 -5.74 -0.92 9.91
CA LEU A 24 -4.86 -1.95 10.47
C LEU A 24 -5.19 -3.34 9.90
N GLY A 25 -6.47 -3.67 9.79
CA GLY A 25 -6.93 -4.87 9.09
C GLY A 25 -6.44 -4.92 7.64
N TYR A 26 -6.52 -3.80 6.92
CA TYR A 26 -6.00 -3.66 5.55
C TYR A 26 -4.48 -3.81 5.45
N VAL A 27 -3.72 -3.34 6.44
CA VAL A 27 -2.27 -3.59 6.58
C VAL A 27 -2.00 -5.08 6.71
N ALA A 28 -2.80 -5.78 7.53
CA ALA A 28 -2.74 -7.23 7.72
C ALA A 28 -3.32 -8.06 6.55
N GLY A 29 -3.76 -7.42 5.46
CA GLY A 29 -4.25 -8.09 4.26
C GLY A 29 -5.76 -8.33 4.20
N LYS A 30 -6.55 -7.81 5.16
CA LYS A 30 -8.01 -7.86 5.08
C LYS A 30 -8.53 -7.01 3.93
N ARG A 31 -9.54 -7.52 3.23
CA ARG A 31 -10.27 -6.78 2.20
C ARG A 31 -11.12 -5.68 2.84
N LEU A 32 -11.06 -4.49 2.25
CA LEU A 32 -11.91 -3.35 2.63
C LEU A 32 -13.24 -3.40 1.87
N PRO A 33 -14.32 -2.83 2.43
CA PRO A 33 -15.62 -2.74 1.76
C PRO A 33 -15.53 -2.07 0.39
N PRO A 34 -16.43 -2.40 -0.56
CA PRO A 34 -16.45 -1.80 -1.90
C PRO A 34 -16.53 -0.27 -1.91
N SER A 35 -17.19 0.34 -0.91
CA SER A 35 -17.29 1.80 -0.78
C SER A 35 -15.95 2.52 -0.63
N MET A 36 -14.87 1.79 -0.29
CA MET A 36 -13.52 2.31 -0.09
C MET A 36 -12.57 1.93 -1.25
N GLN A 37 -13.09 1.41 -2.36
CA GLN A 37 -12.27 0.95 -3.49
C GLN A 37 -11.45 2.08 -4.11
N ASP A 38 -12.02 3.29 -4.21
CA ASP A 38 -11.29 4.47 -4.70
C ASP A 38 -10.15 4.88 -3.78
N TRP A 39 -10.35 4.75 -2.45
CA TRP A 39 -9.28 4.97 -1.48
C TRP A 39 -8.15 3.95 -1.66
N VAL A 40 -8.49 2.67 -1.86
CA VAL A 40 -7.51 1.60 -2.12
C VAL A 40 -6.73 1.88 -3.41
N ARG A 41 -7.42 2.32 -4.48
CA ARG A 41 -6.80 2.69 -5.75
C ARG A 41 -5.80 3.82 -5.54
N ASN A 42 -6.18 4.88 -4.86
CA ASN A 42 -5.28 6.01 -4.58
C ASN A 42 -4.13 5.63 -3.62
N ASP A 43 -4.35 4.71 -2.69
CA ASP A 43 -3.28 4.19 -1.81
C ASP A 43 -2.21 3.44 -2.60
N LEU A 44 -2.65 2.52 -3.47
CA LEU A 44 -1.77 1.60 -4.20
C LEU A 44 -1.10 2.21 -5.43
N VAL A 45 -1.76 3.19 -6.05
CA VAL A 45 -1.42 3.67 -7.40
C VAL A 45 -1.29 5.20 -7.45
N GLY A 46 -1.77 5.92 -6.43
CA GLY A 46 -1.74 7.38 -6.39
C GLY A 46 -0.36 7.99 -6.13
N LYS A 47 -0.32 9.32 -6.06
CA LYS A 47 0.89 10.08 -5.73
C LYS A 47 1.39 9.69 -4.33
N GLY A 48 2.64 9.24 -4.23
CA GLY A 48 3.24 8.77 -2.98
C GLY A 48 2.92 7.31 -2.60
N ALA A 49 2.40 6.50 -3.53
CA ALA A 49 2.14 5.08 -3.28
C ALA A 49 3.39 4.33 -2.77
N VAL A 50 4.57 4.66 -3.29
CA VAL A 50 5.85 4.08 -2.85
C VAL A 50 6.12 4.36 -1.36
N SER A 51 6.07 5.61 -0.93
CA SER A 51 6.35 5.96 0.47
C SER A 51 5.33 5.35 1.44
N ARG A 52 4.04 5.35 1.08
CA ARG A 52 2.99 4.67 1.87
C ARG A 52 3.22 3.17 1.93
N HIS A 53 3.64 2.55 0.82
CA HIS A 53 3.96 1.13 0.78
C HIS A 53 5.12 0.79 1.71
N LEU A 54 6.21 1.56 1.67
CA LEU A 54 7.36 1.37 2.56
C LEU A 54 6.95 1.49 4.02
N PHE A 55 6.27 2.59 4.38
CA PHE A 55 5.82 2.81 5.76
C PHE A 55 4.89 1.69 6.24
N ARG A 56 3.87 1.34 5.45
CA ARG A 56 2.92 0.28 5.79
C ARG A 56 3.60 -1.08 5.93
N SER A 57 4.61 -1.36 5.11
CA SER A 57 5.34 -2.63 5.15
C SER A 57 6.24 -2.73 6.37
N MET A 58 6.65 -1.61 6.99
CA MET A 58 7.42 -1.62 8.24
C MET A 58 6.57 -1.90 9.48
N ILE A 59 5.26 -1.63 9.44
CA ILE A 59 4.37 -1.77 10.62
C ILE A 59 4.40 -3.18 11.22
N PRO A 60 4.29 -4.28 10.43
CA PRO A 60 4.36 -5.63 10.98
C PRO A 60 5.72 -5.98 11.62
N PHE A 61 6.80 -5.29 11.25
CA PHE A 61 8.14 -5.52 11.80
C PHE A 61 8.40 -4.74 13.10
N LEU A 62 7.58 -3.74 13.45
CA LEU A 62 7.77 -2.95 14.67
C LEU A 62 7.91 -3.80 15.94
N PRO A 63 7.11 -4.86 16.18
CA PRO A 63 7.29 -5.71 17.36
C PRO A 63 8.67 -6.38 17.40
N ILE A 64 9.23 -6.75 16.25
CA ILE A 64 10.55 -7.38 16.14
C ILE A 64 11.64 -6.35 16.49
N PHE A 65 11.54 -5.13 15.94
CA PHE A 65 12.49 -4.06 16.23
C PHE A 65 12.49 -3.67 17.72
N VAL A 66 11.30 -3.57 18.32
CA VAL A 66 11.16 -3.34 19.76
C VAL A 66 11.74 -4.51 20.55
N GLY A 67 11.52 -5.75 20.11
CA GLY A 67 12.13 -6.95 20.70
C GLY A 67 13.64 -6.88 20.76
N PHE A 68 14.32 -6.49 19.68
CA PHE A 68 15.78 -6.32 19.67
C PHE A 68 16.27 -5.25 20.66
N LEU A 69 15.50 -4.18 20.86
CA LEU A 69 15.88 -3.11 21.80
C LEU A 69 15.64 -3.48 23.26
N VAL A 70 14.56 -4.21 23.56
CA VAL A 70 14.11 -4.47 24.94
C VAL A 70 14.63 -5.79 25.48
N LEU A 71 14.63 -6.86 24.67
CA LEU A 71 14.88 -8.23 25.15
C LEU A 71 16.37 -8.59 25.23
N PHE A 72 17.22 -7.96 24.42
CA PHE A 72 18.63 -8.31 24.36
C PHE A 72 19.45 -7.52 25.39
N PRO A 73 20.19 -8.16 26.31
CA PRO A 73 21.13 -7.44 27.16
C PRO A 73 22.31 -6.90 26.32
N GLY A 74 22.79 -5.69 26.61
CA GLY A 74 23.92 -5.10 25.88
C GLY A 74 23.84 -3.58 25.67
N ALA A 75 24.91 -3.01 25.13
CA ALA A 75 24.99 -1.58 24.85
C ALA A 75 23.95 -1.15 23.80
N LEU A 76 23.39 0.06 23.94
CA LEU A 76 22.37 0.59 23.04
C LEU A 76 22.82 0.66 21.58
N TRP A 77 24.10 0.94 21.33
CA TRP A 77 24.64 0.98 19.96
C TRP A 77 24.59 -0.39 19.28
N LEU A 78 24.84 -1.48 20.03
CA LEU A 78 24.80 -2.84 19.49
C LEU A 78 23.38 -3.25 19.13
N ARG A 79 22.42 -2.98 20.04
CA ARG A 79 20.99 -3.20 19.78
C ARG A 79 20.51 -2.34 18.61
N GLY A 80 20.97 -1.09 18.54
CA GLY A 80 20.72 -0.18 17.42
C GLY A 80 21.22 -0.73 16.08
N SER A 81 22.43 -1.32 16.05
CA SER A 81 22.97 -1.97 14.85
C SER A 81 22.15 -3.18 14.41
N MET A 82 21.64 -4.01 15.34
CA MET A 82 20.76 -5.13 15.02
C MET A 82 19.44 -4.65 14.39
N VAL A 83 18.83 -3.62 14.97
CA VAL A 83 17.63 -3.00 14.42
C VAL A 83 17.91 -2.39 13.05
N LEU A 84 19.01 -1.65 12.90
CA LEU A 84 19.38 -1.03 11.64
C LEU A 84 19.57 -2.08 10.54
N LEU A 85 20.32 -3.14 10.80
CA LEU A 85 20.52 -4.24 9.86
C LEU A 85 19.17 -4.88 9.46
N SER A 86 18.29 -5.08 10.43
CA SER A 86 16.95 -5.65 10.20
C SER A 86 16.06 -4.73 9.37
N VAL A 87 16.11 -3.42 9.61
CA VAL A 87 15.39 -2.39 8.84
C VAL A 87 15.88 -2.37 7.40
N LEU A 88 17.21 -2.39 7.18
CA LEU A 88 17.80 -2.42 5.84
C LEU A 88 17.35 -3.66 5.06
N LEU A 89 17.38 -4.83 5.70
CA LEU A 89 16.94 -6.08 5.08
C LEU A 89 15.43 -6.06 4.77
N ALA A 90 14.60 -5.63 5.72
CA ALA A 90 13.17 -5.49 5.51
C ALA A 90 12.84 -4.50 4.39
N MET A 91 13.58 -3.40 4.30
CA MET A 91 13.44 -2.40 3.23
C MET A 91 13.80 -2.99 1.87
N PHE A 92 14.92 -3.71 1.79
CA PHE A 92 15.34 -4.41 0.57
C PHE A 92 14.26 -5.36 0.04
N TYR A 93 13.74 -6.23 0.90
CA TYR A 93 12.64 -7.14 0.53
C TYR A 93 11.35 -6.39 0.17
N THR A 94 11.03 -5.32 0.90
CA THR A 94 9.85 -4.50 0.60
C THR A 94 9.93 -3.92 -0.81
N VAL A 95 11.09 -3.38 -1.19
CA VAL A 95 11.31 -2.81 -2.53
C VAL A 95 11.30 -3.91 -3.60
N ALA A 96 12.02 -5.01 -3.37
CA ALA A 96 12.13 -6.12 -4.32
C ALA A 96 10.77 -6.74 -4.66
N PHE A 97 9.90 -6.92 -3.67
CA PHE A 97 8.58 -7.54 -3.83
C PHE A 97 7.44 -6.52 -4.01
N MET A 98 7.75 -5.23 -4.16
CA MET A 98 6.74 -4.16 -4.19
C MET A 98 5.71 -4.37 -5.30
N GLU A 99 6.14 -4.68 -6.52
CA GLU A 99 5.27 -4.87 -7.69
C GLU A 99 4.35 -6.08 -7.50
N LEU A 100 4.91 -7.21 -7.06
CA LEU A 100 4.15 -8.43 -6.79
C LEU A 100 3.10 -8.21 -5.69
N ASN A 101 3.50 -7.55 -4.60
CA ASN A 101 2.61 -7.25 -3.48
C ASN A 101 1.50 -6.28 -3.89
N ARG A 102 1.82 -5.28 -4.73
CA ARG A 102 0.81 -4.36 -5.28
C ARG A 102 -0.20 -5.11 -6.14
N GLY A 103 0.26 -5.90 -7.10
CA GLY A 103 -0.60 -6.67 -8.00
C GLY A 103 -1.53 -7.62 -7.25
N ARG A 104 -1.01 -8.38 -6.29
CA ARG A 104 -1.82 -9.27 -5.43
C ARG A 104 -2.88 -8.49 -4.65
N ARG A 105 -2.53 -7.33 -4.08
CA ARG A 105 -3.51 -6.52 -3.34
C ARG A 105 -4.58 -5.95 -4.26
N LEU A 106 -4.21 -5.46 -5.45
CA LEU A 106 -5.20 -5.02 -6.44
C LEU A 106 -6.21 -6.14 -6.75
N GLN A 107 -5.72 -7.37 -6.98
CA GLN A 107 -6.59 -8.53 -7.23
C GLN A 107 -7.53 -8.83 -6.06
N VAL A 108 -7.04 -8.81 -4.81
CA VAL A 108 -7.88 -9.01 -3.60
C VAL A 108 -9.02 -7.99 -3.52
N HIS A 109 -8.81 -6.79 -4.05
CA HIS A 109 -9.81 -5.72 -4.09
C HIS A 109 -10.61 -5.66 -5.41
N GLY A 110 -10.45 -6.63 -6.32
CA GLY A 110 -11.16 -6.68 -7.59
C GLY A 110 -10.69 -5.63 -8.61
N LEU A 111 -9.47 -5.11 -8.45
CA LEU A 111 -8.84 -4.19 -9.38
C LEU A 111 -7.87 -4.95 -10.30
N PRO A 112 -7.61 -4.45 -11.53
CA PRO A 112 -6.63 -5.05 -12.44
C PRO A 112 -5.25 -5.09 -11.79
N ALA A 113 -4.55 -6.22 -11.88
CA ALA A 113 -3.23 -6.40 -11.26
C ALA A 113 -2.16 -5.50 -11.88
N ASP A 114 -2.34 -5.15 -13.15
CA ASP A 114 -1.51 -4.29 -13.97
C ASP A 114 -1.90 -2.80 -13.87
N LEU A 115 -2.78 -2.43 -12.93
CA LEU A 115 -3.22 -1.06 -12.75
C LEU A 115 -2.04 -0.15 -12.38
N GLN A 116 -1.55 0.57 -13.39
CA GLN A 116 -0.44 1.51 -13.26
C GLN A 116 -0.91 2.91 -12.88
N SER A 117 -0.02 3.67 -12.24
CA SER A 117 -0.26 5.08 -11.92
C SER A 117 -0.32 5.91 -13.18
N ASP A 118 -1.19 6.91 -13.22
CA ASP A 118 -1.31 7.83 -14.36
C ASP A 118 0.04 8.47 -14.73
N ARG A 119 0.88 8.75 -13.72
CA ARG A 119 2.26 9.22 -13.93
C ARG A 119 3.16 8.22 -14.65
N LYS A 120 3.07 6.94 -14.30
CA LYS A 120 3.87 5.86 -14.91
C LYS A 120 3.38 5.55 -16.33
N ARG A 121 2.06 5.66 -16.57
CA ARG A 121 1.48 5.61 -17.92
C ARG A 121 2.01 6.77 -18.78
N ALA A 122 1.90 8.00 -18.30
CA ALA A 122 2.39 9.18 -19.03
C ALA A 122 3.90 9.12 -19.31
N ALA A 123 4.71 8.59 -18.40
CA ALA A 123 6.15 8.40 -18.62
C ALA A 123 6.45 7.35 -19.71
N LEU A 124 5.72 6.24 -19.72
CA LEU A 124 5.84 5.23 -20.77
C LEU A 124 5.38 5.75 -22.14
N ASP A 125 4.33 6.56 -22.16
CA ASP A 125 3.84 7.19 -23.39
C ASP A 125 4.85 8.22 -23.94
N ASP A 126 5.50 9.03 -23.07
CA ASP A 126 6.60 9.93 -23.48
C ASP A 126 7.79 9.13 -24.01
N GLU A 127 8.15 8.02 -23.35
CA GLU A 127 9.24 7.15 -23.78
C GLU A 127 8.94 6.52 -25.15
N ARG A 128 7.72 6.00 -25.36
CA ARG A 128 7.27 5.50 -26.67
C ARG A 128 7.33 6.57 -27.75
N ALA A 129 6.82 7.78 -27.47
CA ALA A 129 6.85 8.89 -28.41
C ALA A 129 8.30 9.30 -28.77
N ARG A 130 9.25 9.20 -27.83
CA ARG A 130 10.68 9.41 -28.12
C ARG A 130 11.27 8.32 -28.98
N TYR A 131 10.97 7.05 -28.69
CA TYR A 131 11.44 5.92 -29.50
C TYR A 131 10.92 5.99 -30.93
N GLU A 132 9.63 6.27 -31.11
CA GLU A 132 9.00 6.46 -32.42
C GLU A 132 9.65 7.59 -33.22
N LYS A 133 9.90 8.75 -32.60
CA LYS A 133 10.59 9.88 -33.26
C LYS A 133 12.02 9.58 -33.70
N LEU A 134 12.73 8.74 -32.95
CA LEU A 134 14.11 8.37 -33.27
C LEU A 134 14.18 7.29 -34.36
N HIS A 135 13.30 6.29 -34.33
CA HIS A 135 13.39 5.12 -35.23
C HIS A 135 12.52 5.22 -36.48
N LEU A 136 11.48 6.06 -36.51
CA LEU A 136 10.68 6.32 -37.72
C LEU A 136 11.28 7.45 -38.59
N ARG A 137 12.32 8.14 -38.11
CA ARG A 137 13.03 9.17 -38.88
C ARG A 137 14.06 8.60 -39.86
N ASP A 138 14.47 7.35 -39.65
CA ASP A 138 15.52 6.67 -40.43
C ASP A 138 14.95 5.63 -41.43
N ARG A 139 13.65 5.67 -41.73
CA ARG A 139 12.99 4.96 -42.83
C ARG A 139 12.37 5.94 -43.81
#